data_AF-A0A962GAM2-F1
#
_entry.id   AF-A0A962GAM2-F1
#
_cell.length_a   1.000
_cell.length_b   1.000
_cell.length_c   1.000
_cell.angle_alpha   90.00
_cell.angle_beta   90.00
_cell.angle_gamma   90.00
#
_symmetry.space_group_name_H-M   'P 1'
#
loop_
_entity.id
_entity.type
_entity.pdbx_description
1 polymer ?
#
loop_
_entity_poly.entity_id
_entity_poly.type
_entity_poly.pdbx_seq_one_letter_code
_entity_poly.pdbx_strand_id
1 'polypeptide(L)' 'LPNAAEVTYTVNATVAGATSGILSNTVTAVVNAPTTDPNSANNSATANTAPLADRIFADGFEAPP' A
#
# COMPACT_ATOMS: atom_id res chain seq x y z
N LEU A 1 2.78 14.91 -16.45
CA LEU A 1 4.00 15.03 -15.64
C LEU A 1 5.20 15.13 -16.58
N PRO A 2 6.25 15.89 -16.25
CA PRO A 2 7.51 15.84 -17.00
C PRO A 2 8.10 14.43 -17.02
N ASN A 3 9.00 14.16 -17.96
CA ASN A 3 9.69 12.87 -18.02
C ASN A 3 10.44 12.60 -16.70
N ALA A 4 10.35 11.36 -16.21
CA ALA A 4 10.91 10.89 -14.93
C ALA A 4 10.42 11.62 -13.67
N ALA A 5 9.32 12.39 -13.74
CA ALA A 5 8.74 13.00 -12.57
C ALA A 5 7.90 12.00 -11.74
N GLU A 6 7.88 12.22 -10.43
CA GLU A 6 7.15 11.40 -9.45
C GLU A 6 6.04 12.22 -8.79
N VAL A 7 4.94 11.57 -8.44
CA VAL A 7 3.89 12.14 -7.60
C VAL A 7 3.59 11.17 -6.46
N THR A 8 3.66 11.68 -5.24
CA THR A 8 3.33 10.92 -4.03
C THR A 8 1.93 11.30 -3.56
N TYR A 9 1.09 10.29 -3.30
CA TYR A 9 -0.22 10.47 -2.68
C TYR A 9 -0.23 9.79 -1.32
N THR A 10 -0.70 10.49 -0.29
CA THR A 10 -0.85 9.95 1.06
C THR A 10 -2.32 9.69 1.36
N VAL A 11 -2.66 8.45 1.69
CA VAL A 11 -4.00 8.06 2.14
C VAL A 11 -3.90 7.66 3.60
N ASN A 12 -4.62 8.39 4.46
CA ASN A 12 -4.69 8.10 5.89
C ASN A 12 -5.95 7.28 6.17
N ALA A 13 -5.79 6.09 6.73
CA ALA A 13 -6.89 5.22 7.13
C ALA A 13 -6.57 4.52 8.46
N THR A 14 -7.60 4.21 9.26
CA THR A 14 -7.48 3.46 10.51
C THR A 14 -7.99 2.05 10.31
N VAL A 15 -7.20 1.05 10.68
CA VAL A 15 -7.60 -0.37 10.72
C VAL A 15 -7.85 -0.74 12.18
N ALA A 16 -8.91 -1.48 12.45
CA ALA A 16 -9.22 -1.92 13.82
C ALA A 16 -8.13 -2.85 14.35
N GLY A 17 -7.73 -2.70 15.62
CA GLY A 17 -6.60 -3.42 16.21
C GLY A 17 -6.77 -4.95 16.29
N ALA A 18 -7.99 -5.45 16.17
CA ALA A 18 -8.30 -6.89 16.17
C ALA A 18 -8.47 -7.47 14.75
N THR A 19 -8.18 -6.71 13.69
CA THR A 19 -8.24 -7.24 12.31
C THR A 19 -7.12 -8.23 12.09
N SER A 20 -7.49 -9.48 11.80
CA SER A 20 -6.58 -10.54 11.38
C SER A 20 -6.50 -10.62 9.85
N GLY A 21 -5.41 -11.20 9.34
CA GLY A 21 -5.17 -11.38 7.92
C GLY A 21 -4.34 -10.26 7.29
N ILE A 22 -3.96 -10.47 6.02
CA ILE A 22 -3.06 -9.57 5.29
C ILE A 22 -3.82 -8.31 4.86
N LEU A 23 -3.26 -7.14 5.16
CA LEU A 23 -3.70 -5.89 4.55
C LEU A 23 -3.09 -5.80 3.14
N SER A 24 -3.93 -5.92 2.12
CA SER A 24 -3.53 -5.77 0.71
C SER A 24 -3.90 -4.37 0.22
N ASN A 25 -2.90 -3.58 -0.17
CA ASN A 25 -3.09 -2.25 -0.76
C ASN A 25 -2.68 -2.28 -2.24
N THR A 26 -3.58 -1.91 -3.15
CA THR A 26 -3.30 -1.85 -4.59
C THR A 26 -3.47 -0.43 -5.08
N VAL A 27 -2.46 0.08 -5.78
CA VAL A 27 -2.50 1.37 -6.46
C VAL A 27 -2.50 1.13 -7.96
N THR A 28 -3.39 1.82 -8.68
CA THR A 28 -3.47 1.76 -10.14
C THR A 28 -3.37 3.17 -10.71
N ALA A 29 -2.39 3.40 -11.58
CA ALA A 29 -2.27 4.60 -12.38
C ALA A 29 -3.14 4.50 -13.65
N VAL A 30 -3.83 5.57 -14.00
CA VAL A 30 -4.64 5.62 -15.23
C VAL A 30 -4.20 6.82 -16.05
N VAL A 31 -3.86 6.57 -17.31
CA VAL A 31 -3.57 7.61 -18.30
C VAL A 31 -4.87 7.98 -19.01
N ASN A 32 -5.24 9.26 -18.93
CA ASN A 32 -6.38 9.81 -19.65
C ASN A 32 -5.96 10.30 -21.05
N ALA A 33 -6.93 10.37 -21.97
CA ALA A 33 -6.74 10.86 -23.34
C ALA A 33 -6.16 12.29 -23.37
N PRO A 34 -5.39 12.66 -24.43
CA PRO A 34 -5.12 11.90 -25.66
C PRO A 34 -3.90 10.96 -25.56
N THR A 35 -3.20 10.94 -24.45
CA THR A 35 -2.04 10.06 -24.25
C THR A 35 -2.47 8.63 -23.96
N THR A 36 -1.67 7.66 -24.41
CA THR A 36 -1.84 6.23 -24.10
C THR A 36 -0.56 5.68 -23.52
N ASP A 37 -0.70 4.81 -22.54
CA ASP A 37 0.41 4.00 -22.02
C ASP A 37 0.59 2.76 -22.91
N PRO A 38 1.77 2.55 -23.54
CA PRO A 38 2.02 1.37 -24.35
C PRO A 38 1.96 0.04 -23.59
N ASN A 39 2.14 0.05 -22.27
CA ASN A 39 2.11 -1.15 -21.42
C ASN A 39 1.22 -0.94 -20.19
N SER A 40 -0.10 -0.94 -20.38
CA SER A 40 -1.05 -0.77 -19.28
C SER A 40 -0.95 -1.82 -18.16
N ALA A 41 -0.29 -2.97 -18.40
CA ALA A 41 -0.14 -4.02 -17.39
C ALA A 41 0.83 -3.64 -16.25
N ASN A 42 1.71 -2.65 -16.45
CA ASN A 42 2.65 -2.21 -15.42
C ASN A 42 2.13 -1.04 -14.56
N ASN A 43 0.90 -0.59 -14.79
CA ASN A 43 0.30 0.54 -14.08
C ASN A 43 -0.33 0.18 -12.73
N SER A 44 -0.23 -1.07 -12.30
CA SER A 44 -0.76 -1.53 -11.02
C SER A 44 0.32 -2.15 -10.15
N ALA A 45 0.36 -1.73 -8.89
CA ALA A 45 1.26 -2.29 -7.88
C ALA A 45 0.48 -2.63 -6.61
N THR A 46 0.72 -3.82 -6.07
CA THR A 46 0.12 -4.28 -4.81
C THR A 46 1.20 -4.44 -3.75
N ALA A 47 0.94 -3.91 -2.57
CA ALA A 47 1.75 -4.09 -1.37
C ALA A 47 0.93 -4.80 -0.29
N ASN A 48 1.50 -5.85 0.29
CA ASN A 48 0.87 -6.64 1.33
C ASN A 48 1.58 -6.38 2.66
N THR A 49 0.80 -6.11 3.70
CA THR A 49 1.29 -5.92 5.06
C THR A 49 0.67 -6.97 5.97
N ALA A 50 1.51 -7.77 6.64
CA ALA A 50 1.05 -8.72 7.65
C ALA A 50 0.41 -7.97 8.84
N PRO A 51 -0.63 -8.54 9.47
CA PRO A 51 -1.31 -7.89 10.59
C PRO A 51 -0.36 -7.74 11.78
N LEU A 52 -0.61 -6.73 12.62
CA LEU A 52 0.23 -6.47 13.81
C LEU A 52 0.26 -7.68 14.75
N ALA A 53 -0.88 -8.39 14.89
CA ALA A 53 -0.99 -9.59 15.72
C ALA A 53 -0.16 -10.79 15.23
N ASP A 54 0.20 -10.85 13.95
CA ASP A 54 1.06 -11.91 13.37
C ASP A 54 2.55 -11.57 13.54
N ARG A 55 2.87 -10.32 13.89
CA ARG A 55 4.23 -9.92 14.26
C ARG A 55 4.45 -10.28 15.72
N ILE A 56 4.69 -11.57 15.99
CA ILE A 56 4.88 -12.15 17.33
C ILE A 56 6.07 -11.56 18.13
N PHE A 57 6.82 -10.63 17.53
CA PHE A 57 7.91 -9.84 18.13
C PHE A 57 7.83 -8.32 17.80
N ALA A 58 6.67 -7.79 17.36
CA ALA A 58 6.58 -6.38 16.98
C ALA A 58 6.77 -5.39 18.15
N ASP A 59 6.54 -5.85 19.38
CA ASP A 59 6.58 -5.06 20.61
C ASP A 59 7.66 -5.54 21.60
N GLY A 60 8.70 -6.23 21.12
CA GLY A 60 9.94 -6.42 21.90
C GLY A 60 9.88 -7.35 23.12
N PHE A 61 8.78 -8.10 23.32
CA PHE A 61 8.50 -8.92 24.52
C PHE A 61 8.15 -8.11 25.78
N GLU A 62 7.92 -6.81 25.71
CA GLU A 62 7.52 -6.03 26.88
C GLU A 62 6.06 -6.33 27.29
N ALA A 63 5.90 -6.95 28.46
CA ALA A 63 4.57 -7.10 29.08
C ALA A 63 3.99 -5.71 29.44
N PRO A 64 2.67 -5.49 29.25
CA PRO A 64 2.03 -4.24 29.66
C PRO A 64 2.12 -4.04 31.19
N PRO A 65 2.17 -2.78 31.67
CA PRO A 65 2.25 -2.45 33.10
C PRO A 65 1.01 -2.89 33.89
#